data_AF-A0A9Q3D268-F1
#
_entry.id   AF-A0A9Q3D268-F1
#
_cell.length_a   1.000
_cell.length_b   1.000
_cell.length_c   1.000
_cell.angle_alpha   90.00
_cell.angle_beta   90.00
_cell.angle_gamma   90.00
#
_symmetry.space_group_name_H-M   'P 1'
#
loop_
_entity.id
_entity.type
_entity.pdbx_description
1 polymer ?
#
loop_
_entity_poly.entity_id
_entity_poly.type
_entity_poly.pdbx_seq_one_letter_code
_entity_poly.pdbx_strand_id
1 'polypeptide(L)'
;MIKSPLLPHQKTGLSFLWDQEVPNGQYYCNFWSTSPPGSTFNAIQIIKNQVISSFESLSANTPLCGILADDMRLGKTIQDIALIVTSKEQPATTPNAPHPPCLITNRKSEISKNSQAVVLQANIYHGPTCHLLPEANILKCDILITS
;
A
#
# COMPACT_ATOMS: atom_id res chain seq x y z
N MET A 1 7.35 9.14 11.67
CA MET A 1 8.65 8.49 11.93
C MET A 1 8.53 7.15 12.70
N ILE A 2 9.12 6.08 12.15
CA ILE A 2 9.25 4.75 12.76
C ILE A 2 10.39 4.73 13.78
N LYS A 3 10.20 4.06 14.93
CA LYS A 3 11.17 4.02 16.05
C LYS A 3 12.33 3.05 15.82
N SER A 4 12.09 1.93 15.14
CA SER A 4 13.07 0.87 14.96
C SER A 4 13.61 0.84 13.52
N PRO A 5 14.92 0.66 13.32
CA PRO A 5 15.47 0.56 11.97
C PRO A 5 14.99 -0.73 11.28
N LEU A 6 14.61 -0.61 10.00
CA LEU A 6 14.23 -1.76 9.17
C LEU A 6 15.47 -2.55 8.75
N LEU A 7 15.35 -3.88 8.77
CA LEU A 7 16.35 -4.82 8.24
C LEU A 7 16.39 -4.75 6.70
N PRO A 8 17.48 -5.20 6.04
CA PRO A 8 17.60 -5.10 4.59
C PRO A 8 16.44 -5.73 3.82
N HIS A 9 16.03 -6.94 4.17
CA HIS A 9 14.88 -7.60 3.55
C HIS A 9 13.56 -6.86 3.82
N GLN A 10 13.44 -6.22 4.99
CA GLN A 10 12.27 -5.43 5.33
C GLN A 10 12.14 -4.20 4.43
N LYS A 11 13.28 -3.54 4.14
CA LYS A 11 13.33 -2.41 3.19
C LYS A 11 12.97 -2.85 1.78
N THR A 12 13.44 -4.02 1.34
CA THR A 12 13.08 -4.57 0.02
C THR A 12 11.57 -4.83 -0.07
N GLY A 13 10.98 -5.49 0.94
CA GLY A 13 9.54 -5.74 0.94
C GLY A 13 8.71 -4.44 1.04
N LEU A 14 9.18 -3.45 1.79
CA LEU A 14 8.54 -2.13 1.83
C LEU A 14 8.61 -1.43 0.46
N SER A 15 9.76 -1.46 -0.20
CA SER A 15 9.92 -0.89 -1.55
C SER A 15 9.00 -1.57 -2.56
N PHE A 16 8.85 -2.89 -2.47
CA PHE A 16 7.92 -3.64 -3.29
C PHE A 16 6.47 -3.19 -3.06
N LEU A 17 6.04 -3.09 -1.80
CA LEU A 17 4.68 -2.65 -1.46
C LEU A 17 4.43 -1.21 -1.91
N TRP A 18 5.39 -0.32 -1.70
CA TRP A 18 5.32 1.07 -2.13
C TRP A 18 5.10 1.21 -3.64
N ASP A 19 5.82 0.42 -4.42
CA ASP A 19 5.65 0.38 -5.87
C ASP A 19 4.26 -0.12 -6.29
N GLN A 20 3.57 -0.93 -5.48
CA GLN A 20 2.20 -1.37 -5.75
C GLN A 20 1.12 -0.35 -5.38
N GLU A 21 1.45 0.70 -4.62
CA GLU A 21 0.49 1.76 -4.29
C GLU A 21 0.53 2.94 -5.27
N VAL A 22 1.47 2.93 -6.22
CA VAL A 22 1.59 3.95 -7.26
C VAL A 22 1.13 3.40 -8.62
N PRO A 23 0.33 4.16 -9.41
CA PRO A 23 -0.18 3.68 -10.71
C PRO A 23 0.88 3.24 -11.73
N ASN A 24 2.13 3.70 -11.54
CA ASN A 24 3.26 3.46 -12.46
C ASN A 24 4.39 2.63 -11.82
N GLY A 25 4.08 1.74 -10.88
CA GLY A 25 5.05 0.87 -10.22
C GLY A 25 5.85 -0.01 -11.21
N GLN A 26 7.13 -0.28 -10.91
CA GLN A 26 8.00 -1.00 -11.84
C GLN A 26 7.81 -2.53 -11.81
N TYR A 27 7.26 -3.09 -10.73
CA TYR A 27 7.38 -4.54 -10.46
C TYR A 27 6.40 -5.47 -11.22
N TYR A 28 5.37 -4.99 -11.92
CA TYR A 28 4.25 -5.88 -12.31
C TYR A 28 3.81 -5.99 -13.78
N CYS A 29 4.49 -5.37 -14.74
CA CYS A 29 4.05 -5.42 -16.14
C CYS A 29 4.55 -6.60 -16.98
N ASN A 30 4.76 -7.80 -16.42
CA ASN A 30 5.22 -8.96 -17.23
C ASN A 30 4.15 -9.54 -18.17
N PHE A 31 2.85 -9.30 -17.91
CA PHE A 31 1.76 -9.77 -18.79
C PHE A 31 1.50 -8.84 -19.97
N TRP A 32 2.03 -7.62 -19.89
CA TRP A 32 1.75 -6.52 -20.79
C TRP A 32 3.01 -6.20 -21.59
N SER A 33 3.00 -6.45 -22.89
CA SER A 33 4.09 -6.04 -23.78
C SER A 33 3.70 -4.79 -24.55
N THR A 34 4.59 -3.81 -24.59
CA THR A 34 4.43 -2.60 -25.41
C THR A 34 4.80 -2.90 -26.86
N SER A 35 4.00 -2.43 -27.82
CA SER A 35 4.39 -2.50 -29.23
C SER A 35 5.67 -1.68 -29.49
N PRO A 36 6.64 -2.18 -30.27
CA PRO A 36 7.85 -1.43 -30.59
C PRO A 36 7.52 -0.14 -31.36
N PRO A 37 8.24 0.96 -31.10
CA PRO A 37 8.03 2.22 -31.81
C PRO A 37 8.51 2.05 -33.26
N GLY A 38 7.57 1.95 -34.21
CA GLY A 38 7.95 1.76 -35.61
C GLY A 38 6.91 1.11 -36.51
N SER A 39 5.68 1.61 -36.52
CA SER A 39 4.84 1.50 -37.72
C SER A 39 3.94 2.72 -37.81
N THR A 40 3.76 3.19 -39.03
CA THR A 40 3.48 4.55 -39.48
C THR A 40 2.09 5.12 -39.16
N PHE A 41 1.36 4.51 -38.23
CA PHE A 41 0.10 5.03 -37.70
C PHE A 41 0.02 4.69 -36.22
N ASN A 42 0.02 5.71 -35.36
CA ASN A 42 -0.59 5.79 -34.02
C ASN A 42 0.33 6.51 -33.02
N ALA A 43 -0.01 7.77 -32.72
CA ALA A 43 0.46 8.52 -31.54
C ALA A 43 -0.02 7.91 -30.20
N ILE A 44 -0.40 6.63 -30.20
CA ILE A 44 -1.08 5.92 -29.12
C ILE A 44 -0.28 4.64 -28.88
N GLN A 45 0.33 4.54 -27.71
CA GLN A 45 1.02 3.34 -27.26
C GLN A 45 -0.02 2.25 -26.98
N ILE A 46 0.02 1.17 -27.76
CA ILE A 46 -0.87 0.02 -27.55
C ILE A 46 -0.15 -0.99 -26.66
N ILE A 47 -0.83 -1.42 -25.61
CA ILE A 47 -0.33 -2.43 -24.69
C ILE A 47 -1.13 -3.71 -24.91
N LYS A 48 -0.43 -4.82 -25.09
CA LYS A 48 -1.03 -6.14 -25.37
C LYS A 48 -0.89 -7.05 -24.14
N ASN A 49 -2.01 -7.60 -23.68
CA ASN A 49 -2.00 -8.67 -22.69
C ASN A 49 -1.74 -10.01 -23.40
N GLN A 50 -0.64 -10.68 -23.06
CA GLN A 50 -0.23 -11.92 -23.74
C GLN A 50 -1.12 -13.14 -23.41
N VAL A 51 -1.87 -13.10 -22.30
CA VAL A 51 -2.67 -14.23 -21.82
C VAL A 51 -4.08 -14.21 -22.42
N ILE A 52 -4.71 -13.04 -22.45
CA ILE A 52 -6.11 -12.89 -22.92
C ILE A 52 -6.22 -12.30 -24.33
N SER A 53 -5.10 -11.99 -24.98
CA SER A 53 -5.04 -11.37 -26.31
C SER A 53 -5.83 -10.05 -26.42
N SER A 54 -5.99 -9.33 -25.31
CA SER A 54 -6.62 -8.01 -25.29
C SER A 54 -5.62 -6.91 -25.59
N PHE A 55 -6.14 -5.78 -26.10
CA PHE A 55 -5.38 -4.58 -26.42
C PHE A 55 -6.00 -3.40 -25.70
N GLU A 56 -5.16 -2.60 -25.04
CA GLU A 56 -5.57 -1.35 -24.40
C GLU A 56 -4.75 -0.18 -24.95
N SER A 57 -5.41 0.96 -25.17
CA SER A 57 -4.85 2.16 -25.80
C SER A 57 -4.31 3.19 -24.81
N LEU A 58 -4.48 2.97 -23.51
CA LEU A 58 -3.95 3.81 -22.43
C LEU A 58 -3.30 2.88 -21.41
N SER A 59 -2.29 3.40 -20.69
CA SER A 59 -1.53 2.71 -19.65
C SER A 59 -2.35 1.62 -18.96
N ALA A 60 -1.91 0.37 -19.04
CA ALA A 60 -2.61 -0.75 -18.44
C ALA A 60 -2.90 -0.39 -16.98
N ASN A 61 -4.19 -0.37 -16.61
CA ASN A 61 -4.58 -0.06 -15.25
C ASN A 61 -4.10 -1.19 -14.37
N THR A 62 -2.92 -1.01 -13.77
CA THR A 62 -2.38 -1.98 -12.83
C THR A 62 -3.25 -1.91 -11.57
N PRO A 63 -3.75 -3.03 -11.06
CA PRO A 63 -4.46 -3.02 -9.79
C PRO A 63 -3.51 -2.47 -8.73
N LEU A 64 -3.94 -1.41 -8.04
CA LEU A 64 -3.26 -0.93 -6.85
C LEU A 64 -3.42 -1.99 -5.76
N CYS A 65 -2.35 -2.24 -4.99
CA CYS A 65 -2.17 -3.28 -3.95
C CYS A 65 -1.29 -4.47 -4.38
N GLY A 66 -0.64 -5.10 -3.40
CA GLY A 66 0.21 -6.28 -3.57
C GLY A 66 0.11 -7.23 -2.38
N ILE A 67 0.55 -8.47 -2.58
CA ILE A 67 0.56 -9.49 -1.53
C ILE A 67 2.00 -9.68 -1.04
N LEU A 68 2.26 -9.32 0.22
CA LEU A 68 3.54 -9.64 0.88
C LEU A 68 3.46 -10.97 1.62
N ALA A 69 3.85 -12.05 0.94
CA ALA A 69 3.79 -13.42 1.45
C ALA A 69 5.18 -13.97 1.85
N ASP A 70 5.90 -13.22 2.68
CA ASP A 70 7.18 -13.65 3.27
C ASP A 70 7.00 -14.73 4.34
N ASP A 71 8.08 -15.43 4.69
CA ASP A 71 8.10 -16.35 5.84
C ASP A 71 7.63 -15.69 7.14
N MET A 72 7.10 -16.52 8.03
CA MET A 72 6.71 -16.07 9.36
C MET A 72 7.91 -15.47 10.10
N ARG A 73 7.65 -14.42 10.90
CA ARG A 73 8.66 -13.73 11.73
C ARG A 73 9.70 -12.90 10.98
N LEU A 74 9.58 -12.71 9.67
CA LEU A 74 10.42 -11.77 8.91
C LEU A 74 10.09 -10.28 9.14
N GLY A 75 8.98 -10.00 9.84
CA GLY A 75 8.61 -8.63 10.24
C GLY A 75 7.63 -7.94 9.30
N LYS A 76 6.75 -8.68 8.61
CA LYS A 76 5.65 -8.12 7.80
C LYS A 76 4.90 -6.99 8.51
N THR A 77 4.56 -7.18 9.79
CA THR A 77 3.88 -6.14 10.58
C THR A 77 4.65 -4.82 10.68
N ILE A 78 5.98 -4.83 10.83
CA ILE A 78 6.76 -3.58 10.88
C ILE A 78 6.88 -2.96 9.48
N GLN A 79 6.89 -3.77 8.42
CA GLN A 79 6.85 -3.29 7.03
C GLN A 79 5.51 -2.59 6.75
N ASP A 80 4.39 -3.16 7.18
CA ASP A 80 3.06 -2.55 7.00
C ASP A 80 2.92 -1.24 7.79
N ILE A 81 3.41 -1.20 9.05
CA ILE A 81 3.41 0.04 9.84
C ILE A 81 4.29 1.10 9.16
N ALA A 82 5.44 0.72 8.61
CA ALA A 82 6.31 1.63 7.88
C ALA A 82 5.65 2.17 6.61
N LEU A 83 4.91 1.34 5.89
CA LEU A 83 4.13 1.74 4.73
C LEU A 83 3.09 2.80 5.11
N ILE A 84 2.26 2.53 6.13
CA ILE A 84 1.22 3.46 6.57
C ILE A 84 1.81 4.80 7.03
N VAL A 85 2.92 4.79 7.79
CA VAL A 85 3.61 6.03 8.19
C VAL A 85 4.09 6.81 6.97
N THR A 86 4.65 6.13 5.97
CA THR A 86 5.22 6.77 4.78
C THR A 86 4.12 7.38 3.91
N SER A 87 3.00 6.66 3.74
CA SER A 87 1.84 7.14 2.98
C SER A 87 1.16 8.34 3.66
N LYS A 88 1.09 8.36 5.01
CA LYS A 88 0.56 9.51 5.78
C LYS A 88 1.44 10.76 5.72
N GLU A 89 2.76 10.59 5.66
CA GLU A 89 3.71 11.72 5.56
C GLU A 89 3.72 12.35 4.14
N GLN A 90 3.07 11.72 3.14
CA GLN A 90 2.95 12.34 1.82
C GLN A 90 1.97 13.52 1.82
N PRO A 91 2.35 14.67 1.21
CA PRO A 91 1.44 15.80 1.08
C PRO A 91 0.29 15.44 0.15
N ALA A 92 -0.94 15.76 0.56
CA ALA A 92 -2.18 15.52 -0.20
C ALA A 92 -2.25 16.23 -1.58
N THR A 93 -1.21 16.96 -1.97
CA THR A 93 -1.08 17.66 -3.26
C THR A 93 -0.53 16.77 -4.38
N THR A 94 -0.10 15.53 -4.10
CA THR A 94 0.25 14.57 -5.15
C THR A 94 -1.03 13.94 -5.71
N PRO A 95 -1.34 14.07 -7.02
CA PRO A 95 -2.59 13.57 -7.63
C PRO A 95 -2.79 12.05 -7.61
N ASN A 96 -1.88 11.30 -7.00
CA ASN A 96 -1.87 9.83 -6.88
C ASN A 96 -1.28 9.40 -5.53
N ALA A 97 -1.50 10.19 -4.47
CA ALA A 97 -1.01 9.83 -3.14
C ALA A 97 -1.56 8.45 -2.75
N PRO A 98 -0.70 7.48 -2.39
CA PRO A 98 -1.12 6.20 -1.87
C PRO A 98 -2.15 6.36 -0.76
N HIS A 99 -3.35 5.81 -0.93
CA HIS A 99 -4.28 5.69 0.18
C HIS A 99 -3.71 4.67 1.16
N PRO A 100 -3.62 4.98 2.47
CA PRO A 100 -3.04 4.07 3.43
C PRO A 100 -3.80 2.73 3.39
N PRO A 101 -3.10 1.59 3.28
CA PRO A 101 -3.74 0.30 3.13
C PRO A 101 -4.60 0.01 4.37
N CYS A 102 -5.84 -0.43 4.13
CA CYS A 102 -6.75 -0.87 5.19
C CYS A 102 -6.19 -2.15 5.82
N LEU A 103 -5.37 -1.98 6.86
CA LEU A 103 -4.68 -3.08 7.49
C LEU A 103 -5.48 -3.57 8.70
N ILE A 104 -5.96 -4.80 8.64
CA ILE A 104 -6.50 -5.51 9.81
C ILE A 104 -5.31 -5.93 10.69
N THR A 105 -4.70 -4.97 11.39
CA THR A 105 -3.62 -5.29 12.33
C THR A 105 -4.19 -5.64 13.68
N ASN A 106 -4.12 -6.92 14.02
CA ASN A 106 -4.55 -7.45 15.30
C ASN A 106 -3.68 -6.99 16.51
N ARG A 107 -2.90 -5.90 16.40
CA ARG A 107 -1.90 -5.51 17.42
C ARG A 107 -1.69 -3.99 17.50
N LYS A 108 -2.62 -3.29 18.17
CA LYS A 108 -2.43 -1.90 18.64
C LYS A 108 -1.09 -1.70 19.37
N SER A 109 -0.64 -2.73 20.10
CA SER A 109 0.66 -2.75 20.79
C SER A 109 1.84 -2.62 19.82
N GLU A 110 1.83 -3.29 18.67
CA GLU A 110 2.91 -3.20 17.68
C GLU A 110 2.95 -1.82 17.02
N ILE A 111 1.80 -1.21 16.76
CA ILE A 111 1.74 0.19 16.28
C ILE A 111 2.41 1.10 17.31
N SER A 112 1.98 1.04 18.57
CA SER A 112 2.56 1.88 19.62
C SER A 112 4.06 1.64 19.87
N LYS A 113 4.53 0.40 19.65
CA LYS A 113 5.93 -0.01 19.80
C LYS A 113 6.80 0.52 18.67
N ASN A 114 6.32 0.48 17.44
CA ASN A 114 7.12 0.76 16.24
C ASN A 114 6.90 2.17 15.67
N SER A 115 5.80 2.84 16.02
CA SER A 115 5.54 4.25 15.64
C SER A 115 5.59 5.18 16.85
N GLN A 116 5.90 6.45 16.62
CA GLN A 116 5.71 7.50 17.64
C GLN A 116 4.21 7.80 17.76
N ALA A 117 3.73 8.02 18.99
CA ALA A 117 2.31 8.23 19.28
C ALA A 117 1.71 9.47 18.59
N VAL A 118 2.55 10.44 18.24
CA VAL A 118 2.16 11.65 17.49
C VAL A 118 1.90 11.34 16.01
N VAL A 119 2.47 10.25 15.49
CA VAL A 119 2.48 9.95 14.05
C VAL A 119 1.28 9.09 13.65
N LEU A 120 0.91 8.07 14.43
CA LEU A 120 -0.23 7.21 14.14
C LEU A 120 -1.11 7.01 15.39
N GLN A 121 -2.39 7.36 15.25
CA GLN A 121 -3.43 7.07 16.25
C GLN A 121 -4.24 5.84 15.83
N ALA A 122 -4.21 4.80 16.66
CA ALA A 122 -4.93 3.55 16.40
C ALA A 122 -5.99 3.26 17.48
N ASN A 123 -7.21 2.95 17.04
CA ASN A 123 -8.32 2.55 17.89
C ASN A 123 -8.81 1.14 17.56
N ILE A 124 -9.32 0.44 18.57
CA ILE A 124 -9.88 -0.91 18.42
C ILE A 124 -11.38 -0.76 18.34
N TYR A 125 -11.97 -1.23 17.25
CA TYR A 125 -13.41 -1.35 17.03
C TYR A 125 -13.76 -2.83 16.92
N HIS A 126 -13.82 -3.47 18.08
CA HIS A 126 -14.09 -4.89 18.21
C HIS A 126 -14.82 -5.18 19.54
N GLY A 127 -15.56 -6.28 19.58
CA GLY A 127 -16.19 -6.81 20.77
C GLY A 127 -17.54 -6.15 21.10
N PRO A 128 -18.23 -6.63 22.15
CA PRO A 128 -19.59 -6.20 22.49
C PRO A 128 -19.69 -4.72 22.86
N THR A 129 -18.58 -4.06 23.22
CA THR A 129 -18.52 -2.65 23.60
C THR A 129 -18.10 -1.72 22.46
N CYS A 130 -17.95 -2.21 21.23
CA CYS A 130 -17.50 -1.38 20.09
C CYS A 130 -18.42 -0.18 19.82
N HIS A 131 -19.72 -0.33 20.05
CA HIS A 131 -20.72 0.73 19.93
C HIS A 131 -20.56 1.86 20.97
N LEU A 132 -19.76 1.64 22.01
CA LEU A 132 -19.45 2.64 23.04
C LEU A 132 -18.25 3.51 22.66
N LEU A 133 -17.52 3.20 21.57
CA LEU A 133 -16.48 4.09 21.09
C LEU A 133 -17.09 5.40 20.59
N PRO A 134 -16.71 6.56 21.17
CA PRO A 134 -17.20 7.85 20.69
C PRO A 134 -16.82 8.06 19.22
N GLU A 135 -17.77 8.55 18.42
CA GLU A 135 -17.54 8.89 17.01
C GLU A 135 -16.35 9.85 16.84
N ALA A 136 -16.19 10.79 17.78
CA ALA A 136 -15.04 11.69 17.82
C ALA A 136 -13.68 10.96 17.90
N ASN A 137 -13.62 9.77 18.49
CA ASN A 137 -12.40 8.96 18.56
C ASN A 137 -12.18 8.16 17.27
N ILE A 138 -13.24 7.80 16.55
CA ILE A 138 -13.16 7.14 15.25
C ILE A 138 -12.65 8.14 14.21
N LEU A 139 -13.21 9.34 14.19
CA LEU A 139 -12.82 10.40 13.25
C LEU A 139 -11.40 10.94 13.48
N LYS A 140 -10.85 10.80 14.70
CA LYS A 140 -9.49 11.23 15.04
C LYS A 140 -8.42 10.16 14.80
N CYS A 141 -8.82 8.90 14.61
CA CYS A 141 -7.85 7.82 14.43
C CYS A 141 -7.46 7.64 12.97
N ASP A 142 -6.19 7.30 12.74
CA ASP A 142 -5.66 6.96 11.42
C ASP A 142 -5.93 5.48 11.08
N ILE A 143 -5.99 4.63 12.10
CA ILE A 143 -6.14 3.19 11.95
C ILE A 143 -7.26 2.69 12.87
N LEU A 144 -8.25 2.03 12.29
CA LEU A 144 -9.31 1.33 13.00
C LEU A 144 -9.07 -0.18 12.91
N ILE A 145 -8.83 -0.82 14.04
CA ILE A 145 -8.58 -2.25 14.14
C ILE A 145 -9.90 -2.96 14.42
N THR A 146 -10.33 -3.85 13.53
CA THR A 146 -11.55 -4.66 13.67
C THR A 146 -11.22 -6.15 13.50
N SER A 147 -12.19 -7.05 13.71
CA SER A 147 -12.04 -8.50 13.52
C SER A 147 -13.20 -9.11 12.74
#